data_AF-A0A5C8RYZ5-F1
#
_entry.id   AF-A0A5C8RYZ5-F1
#
_cell.length_a   1.000
_cell.length_b   1.000
_cell.length_c   1.000
_cell.angle_alpha   90.00
_cell.angle_beta   90.00
_cell.angle_gamma   90.00
#
_symmetry.space_group_name_H-M   'P 1'
#
loop_
_entity.id
_entity.type
_entity.pdbx_description
1 polymer ?
#
loop_
_entity_poly.entity_id
_entity_poly.type
_entity_poly.pdbx_seq_one_letter_code
_entity_poly.pdbx_strand_id
1 'polypeptide(L)'
;MQDPPRSEPALIDPEVHVESFRQAREARRSELVEDYVELIADLIGDGGEARQVDIAARLGVAQPTVAKMLKRLAEDGLVQQRPYRGVFLTEAGRALASQARERHRIVERFLCALGVSPETARRDAEGIEHHVSGETLEAFRRFSEGRPDA
;
A
#
# COMPACT_ATOMS: atom_id res chain seq x y z
N MET A 1 -13.07 -22.45 50.85
CA MET A 1 -13.20 -21.73 49.57
C MET A 1 -11.83 -21.15 49.25
N GLN A 2 -11.06 -21.82 48.39
CA GLN A 2 -9.74 -21.36 47.95
C GLN A 2 -9.91 -20.73 46.58
N ASP A 3 -9.49 -19.48 46.44
CA ASP A 3 -9.37 -18.81 45.14
C ASP A 3 -8.25 -19.49 44.33
N PRO A 4 -8.45 -19.80 43.04
CA PRO A 4 -7.37 -20.29 42.20
C PRO A 4 -6.37 -19.15 41.91
N PRO A 5 -5.07 -19.46 41.72
CA PRO A 5 -4.08 -18.45 41.39
C PRO A 5 -4.44 -17.82 40.03
N ARG A 6 -4.62 -16.50 40.01
CA ARG A 6 -4.65 -15.72 38.77
C ARG A 6 -3.25 -15.77 38.18
N SER A 7 -3.04 -16.62 37.19
CA SER A 7 -1.90 -16.54 36.30
C SER A 7 -2.00 -15.22 35.53
N GLU A 8 -1.18 -14.25 35.89
CA GLU A 8 -0.94 -13.07 35.06
C GLU A 8 -0.48 -13.54 33.67
N PRO A 9 -0.87 -12.88 32.57
CA PRO A 9 -0.37 -13.25 31.25
C PRO A 9 1.14 -12.98 31.24
N ALA A 10 1.93 -14.05 31.35
CA ALA A 10 3.37 -13.98 31.16
C ALA A 10 3.62 -13.40 29.77
N LEU A 11 4.44 -12.34 29.70
CA LEU A 11 4.83 -11.73 28.44
C LEU A 11 5.39 -12.83 27.52
N ILE A 12 4.94 -12.82 26.25
CA ILE A 12 5.37 -13.77 25.23
C ILE A 12 6.90 -13.71 25.12
N ASP A 13 7.51 -14.85 24.80
CA ASP A 13 8.95 -14.99 24.57
C ASP A 13 9.53 -13.81 23.74
N PRO A 14 10.63 -13.17 24.20
CA PRO A 14 11.20 -12.00 23.53
C PRO A 14 11.56 -12.22 22.06
N GLU A 15 11.96 -13.43 21.65
CA GLU A 15 12.32 -13.72 20.26
C GLU A 15 11.07 -13.73 19.37
N VAL A 16 9.99 -14.36 19.85
CA VAL A 16 8.68 -14.38 19.19
C VAL A 16 8.09 -12.96 19.11
N HIS A 17 8.29 -12.15 20.16
CA HIS A 17 7.84 -10.77 20.22
C HIS A 17 8.60 -9.89 19.20
N VAL A 18 9.93 -10.04 19.09
CA VAL A 18 10.77 -9.31 18.13
C VAL A 18 10.40 -9.64 16.69
N GLU A 19 10.16 -10.92 16.38
CA GLU A 19 9.84 -11.36 15.03
C GLU A 19 8.46 -10.86 14.58
N SER A 20 7.46 -10.93 15.45
CA SER A 20 6.11 -10.39 15.18
C SER A 20 6.16 -8.89 14.88
N PHE A 21 6.94 -8.12 15.67
CA PHE A 21 7.12 -6.69 15.39
C PHE A 21 7.94 -6.41 14.13
N ARG A 22 8.89 -7.28 13.75
CA ARG A 22 9.65 -7.14 12.50
C ARG A 22 8.70 -7.29 11.32
N GLN A 23 7.89 -8.34 11.29
CA GLN A 23 6.93 -8.58 10.22
C GLN A 23 5.94 -7.43 10.06
N ALA A 24 5.36 -6.94 11.17
CA ALA A 24 4.45 -5.80 11.13
C ALA A 24 5.11 -4.52 10.60
N ARG A 25 6.38 -4.26 10.96
CA ARG A 25 7.13 -3.13 10.42
C ARG A 25 7.45 -3.30 8.94
N GLU A 26 7.74 -4.51 8.49
CA GLU A 26 8.03 -4.79 7.08
C GLU A 26 6.79 -4.66 6.20
N ALA A 27 5.65 -5.18 6.64
CA ALA A 27 4.36 -5.01 5.95
C ALA A 27 4.03 -3.53 5.75
N ARG A 28 3.94 -2.76 6.84
CA ARG A 28 3.68 -1.31 6.81
C ARG A 28 4.65 -0.55 5.90
N ARG A 29 5.88 -1.03 5.83
CA ARG A 29 6.92 -0.41 5.02
C ARG A 29 6.73 -0.69 3.53
N SER A 30 6.27 -1.89 3.18
CA SER A 30 5.90 -2.24 1.81
C SER A 30 4.68 -1.43 1.35
N GLU A 31 3.65 -1.32 2.20
CA GLU A 31 2.46 -0.48 1.94
C GLU A 31 2.85 0.96 1.60
N LEU A 32 3.66 1.60 2.45
CA LEU A 32 4.14 2.96 2.20
C LEU A 32 4.99 3.08 0.93
N VAL A 33 5.68 2.02 0.52
CA VAL A 33 6.45 2.04 -0.74
C VAL A 33 5.49 1.98 -1.92
N GLU A 34 4.49 1.11 -1.87
CA GLU A 34 3.45 0.95 -2.89
C GLU A 34 2.66 2.26 -3.07
N ASP A 35 2.16 2.85 -1.98
CA ASP A 35 1.44 4.14 -2.00
C ASP A 35 2.25 5.24 -2.70
N TYR A 36 3.56 5.32 -2.43
CA TYR A 36 4.42 6.33 -3.04
C TYR A 36 4.61 6.09 -4.53
N VAL A 37 4.88 4.84 -4.96
CA VAL A 37 5.12 4.58 -6.38
C VAL A 37 3.85 4.72 -7.20
N GLU A 38 2.69 4.36 -6.66
CA GLU A 38 1.39 4.60 -7.30
C GLU A 38 1.09 6.09 -7.45
N LEU A 39 1.23 6.85 -6.37
CA LEU A 39 1.00 8.30 -6.44
C LEU A 39 1.96 9.00 -7.41
N ILE A 40 3.23 8.58 -7.45
CA ILE A 40 4.19 9.11 -8.43
C ILE A 40 3.75 8.73 -9.85
N ALA A 41 3.27 7.50 -10.09
CA ALA A 41 2.75 7.09 -11.39
C ALA A 41 1.56 7.95 -11.82
N ASP A 42 0.63 8.24 -10.90
CA ASP A 42 -0.56 9.06 -11.16
C ASP A 42 -0.20 10.50 -11.50
N LEU A 43 0.68 11.12 -10.72
CA LEU A 43 1.15 12.48 -10.98
C LEU A 43 1.84 12.60 -12.34
N ILE A 44 2.64 11.60 -12.71
CA ILE A 44 3.28 11.55 -14.03
C ILE A 44 2.25 11.35 -15.14
N GLY A 45 1.24 10.50 -14.93
CA GLY A 45 0.18 10.23 -15.90
C GLY A 45 -0.73 11.44 -16.16
N ASP A 46 -1.03 12.23 -15.13
CA ASP A 46 -1.93 13.39 -15.19
C ASP A 46 -1.19 14.67 -15.64
N GLY A 47 -0.02 14.95 -15.05
CA GLY A 47 0.67 16.23 -15.22
C GLY A 47 2.06 16.14 -15.86
N GLY A 48 2.55 14.94 -16.18
CA GLY A 48 3.88 14.73 -16.77
C GLY A 48 5.06 14.83 -15.80
N GLU A 49 4.82 15.22 -14.54
CA GLU A 49 5.84 15.35 -13.50
C GLU A 49 5.29 15.05 -12.10
N ALA A 50 6.11 14.41 -11.25
CA ALA A 50 5.81 14.25 -9.83
C ALA A 50 6.75 15.13 -9.00
N ARG A 51 6.23 16.19 -8.38
CA ARG A 51 7.02 17.07 -7.50
C ARG A 51 6.82 16.68 -6.04
N GLN A 52 7.87 16.83 -5.25
CA GLN A 52 7.84 16.53 -3.81
C GLN A 52 6.73 17.29 -3.06
N VAL A 53 6.44 18.54 -3.47
CA VAL A 53 5.38 19.36 -2.88
C VAL A 53 3.98 18.77 -3.12
N ASP A 54 3.76 18.21 -4.32
CA ASP A 54 2.50 17.61 -4.72
C ASP A 54 2.29 16.25 -4.05
N ILE A 55 3.37 15.47 -3.92
CA ILE A 55 3.39 14.20 -3.19
C ILE A 55 3.06 14.45 -1.72
N ALA A 56 3.69 15.45 -1.09
CA ALA A 56 3.45 15.81 0.30
C ALA A 56 1.99 16.22 0.55
N ALA A 57 1.45 17.07 -0.32
CA ALA A 57 0.06 17.52 -0.22
C ALA A 57 -0.95 16.38 -0.35
N ARG A 58 -0.74 15.47 -1.32
CA ARG A 58 -1.67 14.36 -1.59
C ARG A 58 -1.58 13.23 -0.55
N LEU A 59 -0.41 12.97 0.00
CA LEU A 59 -0.24 12.00 1.10
C LEU A 59 -0.57 12.58 2.49
N GLY A 60 -0.82 13.89 2.59
CA GLY A 60 -1.10 14.54 3.87
C GLY A 60 0.09 14.50 4.85
N VAL A 61 1.33 14.47 4.35
CA VAL A 61 2.55 14.42 5.18
C VAL A 61 3.46 15.62 4.91
N ALA A 62 4.35 15.92 5.85
CA ALA A 62 5.30 17.01 5.70
C ALA A 62 6.34 16.71 4.59
N GLN A 63 6.78 17.74 3.87
CA GLN A 63 7.80 17.60 2.81
C GLN A 63 9.10 16.91 3.26
N PRO A 64 9.64 17.12 4.48
CA PRO A 64 10.81 16.38 4.95
C PRO A 64 10.58 14.86 5.04
N THR A 65 9.36 14.43 5.38
CA THR A 65 8.97 13.00 5.38
C THR A 65 9.05 12.43 3.97
N VAL A 66 8.51 13.16 2.99
CA VAL A 66 8.58 12.79 1.57
C VAL A 66 10.03 12.74 1.10
N ALA A 67 10.87 13.73 1.43
CA ALA A 67 12.28 13.74 1.06
C ALA A 67 13.02 12.48 1.56
N LYS A 68 12.76 12.09 2.81
CA LYS A 68 13.34 10.88 3.40
C LYS A 68 12.90 9.62 2.68
N MET A 69 11.62 9.50 2.36
CA MET A 69 11.11 8.35 1.60
C MET A 69 11.63 8.32 0.16
N LEU A 70 11.68 9.46 -0.53
CA LEU A 70 12.22 9.55 -1.90
C LEU A 70 13.70 9.17 -1.97
N LYS A 71 14.49 9.57 -0.98
CA LYS A 71 15.90 9.14 -0.87
C LYS A 71 15.98 7.62 -0.79
N ARG A 72 15.16 7.02 0.08
CA ARG A 72 15.12 5.57 0.26
C ARG A 72 14.64 4.83 -1.00
N LEU A 73 13.57 5.30 -1.62
CA LEU A 73 13.07 4.71 -2.88
C LEU A 73 14.14 4.78 -3.99
N ALA A 74 14.99 5.81 -3.98
CA ALA A 74 16.12 5.90 -4.91
C ALA A 74 17.23 4.90 -4.57
N GLU A 75 17.54 4.70 -3.28
CA GLU A 75 18.46 3.66 -2.80
C GLU A 75 17.93 2.25 -3.15
N ASP A 76 16.63 2.04 -3.06
CA ASP A 76 15.92 0.79 -3.43
C ASP A 76 15.75 0.65 -4.96
N GLY A 77 16.21 1.62 -5.77
CA GLY A 77 16.18 1.57 -7.23
C GLY A 77 14.79 1.73 -7.87
N LEU A 78 13.80 2.21 -7.11
CA LEU A 78 12.41 2.37 -7.57
C LEU A 78 12.15 3.75 -8.20
N VAL A 79 12.90 4.78 -7.80
CA VAL A 79 12.76 6.14 -8.32
C VAL A 79 14.10 6.76 -8.69
N GLN A 80 14.04 7.77 -9.55
CA GLN A 80 15.16 8.63 -9.89
C GLN A 80 14.73 10.10 -9.76
N GLN A 81 15.53 10.91 -9.11
CA GLN A 81 15.31 12.36 -9.02
C GLN A 81 16.12 13.06 -10.11
N ARG A 82 15.47 13.96 -10.86
CA ARG A 82 16.15 14.77 -11.89
C ARG A 82 16.15 16.24 -11.46
N PRO A 83 17.32 16.91 -11.48
CA PRO A 83 17.38 18.34 -11.20
C PRO A 83 16.35 19.11 -12.03
N TYR A 84 15.57 19.97 -11.36
CA TYR A 84 14.54 20.83 -11.98
C TYR A 84 13.37 20.11 -12.68
N ARG A 85 13.25 18.78 -12.58
CA ARG A 85 12.22 17.97 -13.28
C ARG A 85 11.38 17.08 -12.37
N GLY A 86 11.68 17.03 -11.07
CA GLY A 86 10.95 16.21 -10.10
C GLY A 86 11.43 14.75 -10.03
N VAL A 87 10.52 13.87 -9.62
CA VAL A 87 10.73 12.44 -9.37
C VAL A 87 10.15 11.63 -10.52
N PHE A 88 10.88 10.61 -10.97
CA PHE A 88 10.42 9.66 -11.97
C PHE A 88 10.56 8.24 -11.46
N LEU A 89 9.62 7.37 -11.84
CA LEU A 89 9.78 5.94 -11.60
C LEU A 89 10.87 5.35 -12.50
N THR A 90 11.65 4.42 -11.96
CA THR A 90 12.45 3.49 -12.76
C THR A 90 11.53 2.43 -13.39
N GLU A 91 12.09 1.50 -14.15
CA GLU A 91 11.31 0.36 -14.64
C GLU A 91 10.77 -0.52 -13.50
N ALA A 92 11.61 -0.78 -12.49
CA ALA A 92 11.19 -1.49 -11.28
C ALA A 92 10.08 -0.75 -10.53
N GLY A 93 10.20 0.58 -10.38
CA GLY A 93 9.15 1.39 -9.76
C GLY A 93 7.82 1.37 -10.53
N ARG A 94 7.87 1.43 -11.87
CA ARG A 94 6.67 1.29 -12.72
C ARG A 94 6.02 -0.07 -12.59
N ALA A 95 6.82 -1.14 -12.56
CA ALA A 95 6.32 -2.49 -12.39
C ALA A 95 5.65 -2.69 -11.02
N LEU A 96 6.22 -2.10 -9.96
CA LEU A 96 5.63 -2.15 -8.62
C LEU A 96 4.33 -1.36 -8.55
N ALA A 97 4.31 -0.12 -9.06
CA ALA A 97 3.09 0.70 -9.11
C ALA A 97 1.97 0.01 -9.90
N SER A 98 2.31 -0.64 -11.02
CA SER A 98 1.32 -1.37 -11.83
C SER A 98 0.76 -2.60 -11.10
N GLN A 99 1.57 -3.29 -10.31
CA GLN A 99 1.13 -4.42 -9.49
C GLN A 99 0.20 -3.96 -8.36
N ALA A 100 0.60 -2.94 -7.59
CA ALA A 100 -0.22 -2.36 -6.53
C ALA A 100 -1.59 -1.91 -7.09
N ARG A 101 -1.57 -1.19 -8.21
CA ARG A 101 -2.79 -0.77 -8.93
C ARG A 101 -3.70 -1.91 -9.34
N GLU A 102 -3.14 -3.01 -9.83
CA GLU A 102 -3.95 -4.17 -10.22
C GLU A 102 -4.58 -4.83 -8.99
N ARG A 103 -3.87 -4.88 -7.85
CA ARG A 103 -4.45 -5.36 -6.59
C ARG A 103 -5.63 -4.49 -6.16
N HIS A 104 -5.45 -3.17 -6.16
CA HIS A 104 -6.52 -2.21 -5.86
C HIS A 104 -7.74 -2.44 -6.75
N ARG A 105 -7.56 -2.54 -8.07
CA ARG A 105 -8.65 -2.77 -9.03
C ARG A 105 -9.37 -4.10 -8.81
N ILE A 106 -8.67 -5.15 -8.43
CA ILE A 106 -9.31 -6.44 -8.12
C ILE A 106 -10.22 -6.30 -6.90
N VAL A 107 -9.75 -5.61 -5.86
CA VAL A 107 -10.55 -5.34 -4.65
C VAL A 107 -11.74 -4.44 -4.98
N GLU A 108 -11.54 -3.34 -5.71
CA GLU A 108 -12.61 -2.42 -6.14
C GLU A 108 -13.69 -3.18 -6.93
N ARG A 109 -13.30 -3.96 -7.95
CA ARG A 109 -14.24 -4.78 -8.74
C ARG A 109 -14.99 -5.79 -7.90
N PHE A 110 -14.31 -6.42 -6.95
CA PHE A 110 -14.93 -7.37 -6.03
C PHE A 110 -15.98 -6.70 -5.14
N LEU A 111 -15.66 -5.54 -4.56
CA LEU A 111 -16.61 -4.78 -3.75
C LEU A 111 -17.82 -4.30 -4.57
N CYS A 112 -17.60 -3.83 -5.80
CA CYS A 112 -18.68 -3.52 -6.73
C CYS A 112 -19.56 -4.74 -7.03
N ALA A 113 -18.95 -5.92 -7.25
CA ALA A 113 -19.68 -7.16 -7.50
C ALA A 113 -20.52 -7.62 -6.29
N LEU A 114 -20.17 -7.19 -5.07
CA LEU A 114 -20.99 -7.36 -3.86
C LEU A 114 -22.15 -6.37 -3.76
N GLY A 115 -22.21 -5.35 -4.63
CA GLY A 115 -23.23 -4.31 -4.65
C GLY A 115 -22.84 -3.02 -3.93
N VAL A 116 -21.55 -2.83 -3.58
CA VAL A 116 -21.04 -1.56 -3.05
C VAL A 116 -21.01 -0.54 -4.18
N SER A 117 -21.38 0.72 -3.91
CA SER A 117 -21.35 1.78 -4.92
C SER A 117 -19.91 2.00 -5.43
N PRO A 118 -19.69 2.39 -6.70
CA PRO A 118 -18.34 2.56 -7.24
C PRO A 118 -17.47 3.56 -6.46
N GLU A 119 -18.07 4.63 -5.92
CA GLU A 119 -17.33 5.59 -5.10
C GLU A 119 -16.88 5.01 -3.76
N THR A 120 -17.74 4.25 -3.08
CA THR A 120 -17.40 3.61 -1.81
C THR A 120 -16.42 2.47 -2.06
N ALA A 121 -16.64 1.63 -3.08
CA ALA A 121 -15.76 0.53 -3.44
C ALA A 121 -14.33 1.01 -3.73
N ARG A 122 -14.15 2.14 -4.43
CA ARG A 122 -12.83 2.73 -4.66
C ARG A 122 -12.16 3.20 -3.38
N ARG A 123 -12.90 3.90 -2.51
CA ARG A 123 -12.36 4.39 -1.23
C ARG A 123 -12.03 3.26 -0.28
N ASP A 124 -12.84 2.21 -0.26
CA ASP A 124 -12.64 1.06 0.63
C ASP A 124 -11.55 0.12 0.08
N ALA A 125 -11.42 0.01 -1.24
CA ALA A 125 -10.34 -0.75 -1.86
C ALA A 125 -8.97 -0.20 -1.45
N GLU A 126 -8.86 1.12 -1.35
CA GLU A 126 -7.70 1.83 -0.80
C GLU A 126 -7.45 1.41 0.67
N GLY A 127 -6.34 0.75 0.92
CA GLY A 127 -5.94 0.17 2.20
C GLY A 127 -6.33 -1.30 2.39
N ILE A 128 -7.41 -1.79 1.78
CA ILE A 128 -7.76 -3.22 1.84
C ILE A 128 -6.78 -4.04 1.00
N GLU A 129 -6.43 -3.57 -0.19
CA GLU A 129 -5.51 -4.25 -1.11
C GLU A 129 -4.16 -4.58 -0.47
N HIS A 130 -3.69 -3.78 0.49
CA HIS A 130 -2.47 -4.02 1.27
C HIS A 130 -2.56 -5.22 2.22
N HIS A 131 -3.75 -5.54 2.71
CA HIS A 131 -3.99 -6.55 3.74
C HIS A 131 -4.53 -7.87 3.17
N VAL A 132 -4.77 -7.92 1.85
CA VAL A 132 -5.32 -9.10 1.18
C VAL A 132 -4.19 -10.03 0.75
N SER A 133 -4.22 -11.28 1.21
CA SER A 133 -3.25 -12.30 0.77
C SER A 133 -3.39 -12.62 -0.72
N GLY A 134 -2.37 -13.19 -1.34
CA GLY A 134 -2.44 -13.58 -2.76
C GLY A 134 -3.57 -14.56 -3.07
N GLU A 135 -3.84 -15.51 -2.17
CA GLU A 135 -4.95 -16.46 -2.30
C GLU A 135 -6.31 -15.77 -2.25
N THR A 136 -6.50 -14.86 -1.28
CA THR A 136 -7.75 -14.09 -1.15
C THR A 136 -7.95 -13.16 -2.35
N LEU A 137 -6.90 -12.51 -2.84
CA LEU A 137 -6.97 -11.64 -4.02
C LEU A 137 -7.41 -12.43 -5.26
N GLU A 138 -6.89 -13.64 -5.42
CA GLU A 138 -7.26 -14.50 -6.53
C GLU A 138 -8.73 -14.99 -6.41
N ALA A 139 -9.22 -15.24 -5.21
CA ALA A 139 -10.63 -15.51 -4.98
C ALA A 139 -11.52 -14.30 -5.36
N PHE A 140 -11.09 -13.08 -5.01
CA PHE A 140 -11.77 -11.84 -5.41
C PHE A 140 -11.82 -11.69 -6.93
N ARG A 141 -10.71 -11.95 -7.62
CA ARG A 141 -10.62 -11.93 -9.08
C ARG A 141 -11.64 -12.87 -9.70
N ARG A 142 -11.63 -14.16 -9.33
CA ARG A 142 -12.55 -15.17 -9.88
C ARG A 142 -14.02 -14.86 -9.62
N PHE A 143 -14.34 -14.31 -8.44
CA PHE A 143 -15.71 -13.92 -8.11
C PHE A 143 -16.21 -12.79 -9.01
N SER A 144 -15.34 -11.82 -9.32
CA SER A 144 -15.68 -10.63 -10.09
C SER A 144 -15.80 -10.90 -11.59
N GLU A 145 -14.97 -11.80 -12.14
CA GLU A 145 -14.97 -12.17 -13.58
C GLU A 145 -16.29 -12.80 -14.06
N GLY A 146 -17.08 -13.37 -13.14
CA GLY A 146 -18.37 -14.00 -13.46
C GLY A 146 -19.56 -13.04 -13.52
N ARG A 147 -19.37 -11.73 -13.31
CA ARG A 147 -20.45 -10.73 -13.24
C ARG A 147 -20.06 -9.48 -14.02
N PRO A 148 -20.51 -9.31 -15.28
CA PRO A 148 -20.28 -8.07 -15.99
C PRO A 148 -21.00 -6.94 -15.25
N ASP A 149 -20.26 -5.84 -15.05
CA ASP A 149 -20.64 -4.53 -14.50
C ASP A 149 -22.14 -4.37 -14.15
N ALA A 150 -22.42 -4.35 -12.85
CA ALA A 150 -23.68 -3.81 -12.32
C ALA A 150 -23.62 -2.28 -12.29
#